data_AF-A0AAP4DT34-F1
#
_entry.id   AF-A0AAP4DT34-F1
#
_cell.length_a   1.000
_cell.length_b   1.000
_cell.length_c   1.000
_cell.angle_alpha   90.00
_cell.angle_beta   90.00
_cell.angle_gamma   90.00
#
_symmetry.space_group_name_H-M   'P 1'
#
loop_
_entity.id
_entity.type
_entity.pdbx_description
1 polymer ?
#
loop_
_entity_poly.entity_id
_entity_poly.type
_entity_poly.pdbx_seq_one_letter_code
_entity_poly.pdbx_strand_id
1 'polypeptide(L)'
;MGYKVQFTVSNSEKIILDKEAITNGFPNISELCKHRSLQGKSTYAELYKEMLTKINKLKSGERFILRDLIDTPPALLGKWLFDNVDNGTISDVKHLGNNRSDVEEYEKI
;
A
#
# COMPACT_ATOMS: atom_id res chain seq x y z
N MET A 1 -1.23 -22.91 9.67
CA MET A 1 0.23 -22.85 9.87
C MET A 1 0.80 -21.82 8.91
N GLY A 2 1.45 -20.76 9.41
CA GLY A 2 2.11 -19.78 8.56
C GLY A 2 3.58 -20.15 8.38
N TYR A 3 4.09 -20.11 7.14
CA TYR A 3 5.51 -20.28 6.86
C TYR A 3 6.16 -18.90 6.74
N LYS A 4 7.23 -18.69 7.50
CA LYS A 4 8.05 -17.47 7.42
C LYS A 4 9.24 -17.75 6.52
N VAL A 5 9.35 -17.02 5.42
CA VAL A 5 10.51 -17.07 4.52
C VAL A 5 11.40 -15.87 4.82
N GLN A 6 12.70 -16.10 5.03
CA GLN A 6 13.69 -15.06 5.28
C GLN A 6 14.90 -15.30 4.36
N PHE A 7 15.41 -14.23 3.77
CA PHE A 7 16.62 -14.25 2.95
C PHE A 7 17.37 -12.93 3.12
N THR A 8 18.66 -12.95 2.83
CA THR A 8 19.54 -11.78 2.94
C THR A 8 19.81 -11.24 1.55
N VAL A 9 19.77 -9.91 1.41
CA VAL A 9 20.11 -9.19 0.18
C VAL A 9 21.17 -8.14 0.48
N SER A 10 22.01 -7.84 -0.51
CA SER A 10 22.92 -6.71 -0.44
C SER A 10 22.16 -5.37 -0.51
N ASN A 11 22.83 -4.29 -0.11
CA ASN A 11 22.25 -2.95 -0.19
C ASN A 11 21.91 -2.55 -1.64
N SER A 12 22.74 -2.94 -2.60
CA SER A 12 22.51 -2.67 -4.02
C SER A 12 21.27 -3.39 -4.54
N GLU A 13 21.09 -4.66 -4.18
CA GLU A 13 19.89 -5.44 -4.56
C GLU A 13 18.63 -4.87 -3.90
N LYS A 14 18.72 -4.43 -2.63
CA LYS A 14 17.59 -3.78 -1.94
C LYS A 14 17.09 -2.56 -2.72
N ILE A 15 17.99 -1.70 -3.20
CA ILE A 15 17.63 -0.50 -3.97
C ILE A 15 16.92 -0.88 -5.28
N ILE A 16 17.38 -1.95 -5.95
CA ILE A 16 16.75 -2.45 -7.17
C ILE A 16 15.33 -2.96 -6.87
N LEU A 17 15.18 -3.80 -5.85
CA LEU A 17 13.89 -4.36 -5.43
C LEU A 17 12.89 -3.27 -5.02
N ASP A 18 13.37 -2.21 -4.36
CA ASP A 18 12.55 -1.08 -3.94
C ASP A 18 12.00 -0.31 -5.15
N LYS A 19 12.88 0.01 -6.11
CA LYS A 19 12.48 0.63 -7.39
C LYS A 19 11.48 -0.23 -8.17
N GLU A 20 11.70 -1.54 -8.19
CA GLU A 20 10.78 -2.48 -8.85
C GLU A 20 9.43 -2.53 -8.14
N ALA A 21 9.41 -2.51 -6.80
CA ALA A 21 8.17 -2.52 -6.03
C ALA A 21 7.33 -1.27 -6.35
N ILE A 22 7.94 -0.09 -6.33
CA ILE A 22 7.29 1.17 -6.66
C ILE A 22 6.79 1.17 -8.12
N THR A 23 7.65 0.79 -9.07
CA THR A 23 7.31 0.80 -10.50
C THR A 23 6.13 -0.13 -10.82
N ASN A 24 6.06 -1.28 -10.17
CA ASN A 24 4.98 -2.24 -10.38
C ASN A 24 3.74 -1.99 -9.50
N GLY A 25 3.76 -0.94 -8.67
CA GLY A 25 2.65 -0.56 -7.79
C GLY A 25 2.43 -1.54 -6.63
N PHE A 26 3.49 -2.06 -6.03
CA PHE A 26 3.44 -2.87 -4.81
C PHE A 26 3.67 -2.01 -3.57
N PRO A 27 3.06 -2.36 -2.41
CA PRO A 27 3.19 -1.57 -1.20
C PRO A 27 4.58 -1.65 -0.55
N ASN A 28 5.35 -2.71 -0.83
CA ASN A 28 6.70 -2.93 -0.30
C ASN A 28 7.38 -4.09 -1.05
N ILE A 29 8.68 -4.28 -0.80
CA ILE A 29 9.51 -5.36 -1.36
C ILE A 29 8.94 -6.75 -1.02
N SER A 30 8.39 -6.95 0.17
CA SER A 30 7.92 -8.27 0.61
C SER A 30 6.74 -8.75 -0.25
N GLU A 31 5.80 -7.86 -0.55
CA GLU A 31 4.65 -8.20 -1.41
C GLU A 31 5.09 -8.42 -2.86
N LEU A 32 6.07 -7.67 -3.38
CA LEU A 32 6.68 -7.96 -4.68
C LEU A 32 7.28 -9.37 -4.72
N CYS A 33 8.13 -9.71 -3.74
CA CYS A 33 8.77 -11.03 -3.67
C CYS A 33 7.74 -12.15 -3.51
N LYS A 34 6.70 -11.93 -2.71
CA LYS A 34 5.60 -12.88 -2.52
C LYS A 34 4.80 -13.07 -3.81
N HIS A 35 4.45 -11.99 -4.50
CA HIS A 35 3.75 -12.07 -5.78
C HIS A 35 4.55 -12.84 -6.83
N ARG A 36 5.87 -12.59 -6.92
CA ARG A 36 6.78 -13.37 -7.80
C ARG A 36 6.82 -14.84 -7.41
N SER A 37 6.98 -15.14 -6.12
CA SER A 37 7.08 -16.52 -5.61
C SER A 37 5.79 -17.32 -5.82
N LEU A 38 4.64 -16.65 -5.70
CA LEU A 38 3.32 -17.25 -5.91
C LEU A 38 2.87 -17.24 -7.38
N GLN A 39 3.75 -16.89 -8.32
CA GLN A 39 3.46 -16.82 -9.76
C GLN A 39 2.22 -15.97 -10.07
N GLY A 40 2.08 -14.84 -9.38
CA GLY A 40 1.01 -13.87 -9.63
C GLY A 40 -0.27 -14.08 -8.83
N LYS A 41 -0.43 -15.19 -8.07
CA LYS A 41 -1.66 -15.52 -7.33
C LYS A 41 -1.84 -14.74 -6.00
N SER A 42 -1.41 -13.48 -5.93
CA SER A 42 -1.48 -12.67 -4.70
C SER A 42 -2.64 -11.68 -4.71
N THR A 43 -3.74 -12.02 -4.03
CA THR A 43 -4.96 -11.21 -3.90
C THR A 43 -4.70 -9.85 -3.24
N TYR A 44 -3.74 -9.76 -2.31
CA TYR A 44 -3.44 -8.50 -1.62
C TYR A 44 -2.75 -7.46 -2.52
N ALA A 45 -1.95 -7.92 -3.48
CA ALA A 45 -1.34 -7.02 -4.46
C ALA A 45 -2.39 -6.38 -5.37
N GLU A 46 -3.40 -7.16 -5.76
CA GLU A 46 -4.52 -6.68 -6.57
C GLU A 46 -5.36 -5.66 -5.80
N LEU A 47 -5.69 -5.97 -4.53
CA LEU A 47 -6.41 -5.04 -3.66
C LEU A 47 -5.67 -3.71 -3.47
N TYR A 48 -4.34 -3.75 -3.32
CA TYR A 48 -3.55 -2.53 -3.19
C TYR A 48 -3.56 -1.69 -4.47
N LYS A 49 -3.46 -2.33 -5.65
CA LYS A 49 -3.58 -1.63 -6.94
C LYS A 49 -4.97 -1.04 -7.14
N GLU A 50 -6.02 -1.75 -6.74
CA GLU A 50 -7.38 -1.25 -6.77
C GLU A 50 -7.54 -0.02 -5.87
N MET A 51 -7.02 -0.08 -4.64
CA MET A 51 -7.01 1.04 -3.71
C MET A 51 -6.34 2.28 -4.33
N LEU A 52 -5.11 2.13 -4.86
CA LEU A 52 -4.40 3.22 -5.54
C LEU A 52 -5.20 3.78 -6.72
N THR A 53 -5.82 2.90 -7.52
CA THR A 53 -6.64 3.31 -8.66
C THR A 53 -7.84 4.14 -8.22
N LYS A 54 -8.49 3.78 -7.11
CA LYS A 54 -9.61 4.53 -6.54
C LYS A 54 -9.16 5.86 -5.95
N ILE A 55 -8.02 5.90 -5.23
CA ILE A 55 -7.40 7.15 -4.75
C ILE A 55 -7.08 8.09 -5.91
N ASN A 56 -6.58 7.58 -7.04
CA ASN A 56 -6.28 8.40 -8.21
C ASN A 56 -7.51 8.97 -8.92
N LYS A 57 -8.70 8.40 -8.67
CA LYS A 57 -9.97 8.91 -9.21
C LYS A 57 -10.65 9.95 -8.32
N LEU A 58 -10.21 10.09 -7.07
CA LEU A 58 -10.71 11.12 -6.16
C LEU A 58 -10.32 12.51 -6.66
N LYS A 59 -11.15 13.50 -6.37
CA LYS A 59 -10.84 14.90 -6.69
C LYS A 59 -9.90 15.48 -5.65
N SER A 60 -9.04 16.41 -6.06
CA SER A 60 -8.25 17.21 -5.13
C SER A 60 -9.18 17.94 -4.14
N GLY A 61 -8.81 17.92 -2.85
CA GLY A 61 -9.60 18.39 -1.71
C GLY A 61 -10.64 17.40 -1.17
N GLU A 62 -10.78 16.22 -1.78
CA GLU A 62 -11.73 15.20 -1.32
C GLU A 62 -11.14 14.41 -0.14
N ARG A 63 -11.92 14.30 0.94
CA ARG A 63 -11.57 13.51 2.13
C ARG A 63 -12.17 12.12 2.01
N PHE A 64 -11.41 11.13 2.46
CA PHE A 64 -11.82 9.74 2.39
C PHE A 64 -11.25 8.93 3.56
N ILE A 65 -11.92 7.83 3.87
CA ILE A 65 -11.38 6.74 4.69
C ILE A 65 -11.17 5.50 3.83
N LEU A 66 -10.33 4.57 4.28
CA LEU A 66 -10.02 3.36 3.50
C LEU A 66 -11.26 2.53 3.14
N ARG A 67 -12.29 2.53 4.00
CA ARG A 67 -13.55 1.81 3.77
C ARG A 67 -14.39 2.41 2.64
N ASP A 68 -14.21 3.69 2.32
CA ASP A 68 -14.91 4.31 1.19
C ASP A 68 -14.37 3.79 -0.14
N LEU A 69 -13.10 3.36 -0.13
CA LEU A 69 -12.41 2.87 -1.32
C LEU A 69 -12.60 1.37 -1.49
N ILE A 70 -12.36 0.59 -0.43
CA ILE A 70 -12.41 -0.87 -0.49
C ILE A 70 -13.41 -1.35 0.55
N ASP A 71 -14.41 -2.11 0.12
CA ASP A 71 -15.39 -2.70 1.02
C ASP A 71 -14.70 -3.74 1.92
N THR A 72 -14.88 -3.62 3.23
CA THR A 72 -14.23 -4.46 4.26
C THR A 72 -12.70 -4.60 4.10
N PRO A 73 -11.92 -3.51 4.19
CA PRO A 73 -10.50 -3.54 3.90
C PRO A 73 -9.75 -4.34 4.97
N PRO A 74 -8.77 -5.19 4.58
CA PRO A 74 -7.93 -5.88 5.55
C PRO A 74 -7.03 -4.87 6.27
N ALA A 75 -6.78 -5.09 7.57
CA ALA A 75 -5.97 -4.17 8.38
C ALA A 75 -4.58 -3.88 7.79
N LEU A 76 -4.00 -4.88 7.10
CA LEU A 76 -2.71 -4.76 6.42
C LEU A 76 -2.71 -3.67 5.33
N LEU A 77 -3.83 -3.49 4.63
CA LEU A 77 -3.98 -2.48 3.59
C LEU A 77 -3.94 -1.07 4.18
N GLY A 78 -4.59 -0.86 5.33
CA GLY A 78 -4.53 0.41 6.06
C GLY A 78 -3.13 0.74 6.57
N LYS A 79 -2.41 -0.27 7.08
CA LYS A 79 -1.00 -0.09 7.43
C LYS A 79 -0.16 0.34 6.24
N TRP A 80 -0.32 -0.31 5.09
CA TRP A 80 0.41 0.07 3.89
C TRP A 80 0.06 1.46 3.37
N LEU A 81 -1.21 1.88 3.47
CA LEU A 81 -1.60 3.24 3.11
C LEU A 81 -0.91 4.26 4.02
N PHE A 82 -0.97 4.06 5.34
CA PHE A 82 -0.30 4.92 6.31
C PHE A 82 1.21 5.02 6.06
N ASP A 83 1.90 3.87 6.00
CA ASP A 83 3.35 3.82 5.81
C ASP A 83 3.77 4.49 4.49
N ASN A 84 2.98 4.32 3.41
CA ASN A 84 3.31 4.87 2.08
C ASN A 84 2.95 6.35 1.91
N VAL A 85 2.00 6.87 2.69
CA VAL A 85 1.74 8.31 2.77
C VAL A 85 2.83 8.97 3.60
N ASP A 86 3.20 8.39 4.75
CA ASP A 86 4.25 8.91 5.64
C ASP A 86 5.63 8.93 4.97
N ASN A 87 5.98 7.88 4.22
CA ASN A 87 7.26 7.80 3.51
C ASN A 87 7.30 8.59 2.18
N GLY A 88 6.17 9.20 1.77
CA GLY A 88 6.06 9.99 0.55
C GLY A 88 5.95 9.20 -0.76
N THR A 89 5.76 7.88 -0.73
CA THR A 89 5.48 7.06 -1.92
C THR A 89 4.15 7.43 -2.56
N ILE A 90 3.14 7.74 -1.74
CA ILE A 90 1.86 8.31 -2.15
C ILE A 90 1.89 9.80 -1.79
N SER A 91 2.40 10.62 -2.72
CA SER A 91 2.61 12.05 -2.50
C SER A 91 1.37 12.92 -2.72
N ASP A 92 0.33 12.36 -3.34
CA ASP A 92 -0.92 13.03 -3.70
C ASP A 92 -2.03 12.79 -2.66
N VAL A 93 -1.66 12.32 -1.48
CA VAL A 93 -2.55 12.10 -0.35
C VAL A 93 -1.90 12.67 0.90
N LYS A 94 -2.70 13.37 1.72
CA LYS A 94 -2.33 13.86 3.04
C LYS A 94 -3.03 13.06 4.11
N HIS A 95 -2.30 12.64 5.14
CA HIS A 95 -2.89 12.07 6.34
C HIS A 95 -3.42 13.19 7.25
N LEU A 96 -4.70 13.10 7.64
CA LEU A 96 -5.37 14.08 8.50
C LEU A 96 -5.46 13.64 9.96
N GLY A 97 -5.12 12.38 10.25
CA GLY A 97 -5.22 11.78 11.59
C GLY A 97 -6.56 11.07 11.83
N ASN A 98 -6.82 10.76 13.09
CA ASN A 98 -7.97 9.96 13.51
C ASN A 98 -9.16 10.85 13.91
N ASN A 99 -10.32 10.66 13.29
CA ASN A 99 -11.51 11.47 13.52
C ASN A 99 -12.33 11.02 14.75
N ARG A 100 -11.66 10.75 15.88
CA ARG A 100 -12.27 10.29 17.15
C ARG A 100 -13.11 8.99 17.05
N SER A 101 -13.09 8.33 15.90
CA SER A 101 -13.89 7.14 15.56
C SER A 101 -13.00 5.91 15.33
N ASP A 102 -11.73 5.99 15.73
CA ASP A 102 -10.70 4.96 15.57
C ASP A 102 -10.37 4.61 14.10
N VAL A 103 -10.63 5.55 13.18
CA VAL A 103 -10.39 5.39 11.75
C VAL A 103 -9.54 6.56 11.25
N GLU A 104 -8.47 6.23 10.53
CA GLU A 104 -7.56 7.19 9.91
C GLU A 104 -8.22 7.85 8.69
N GLU A 105 -8.22 9.18 8.66
CA GLU A 105 -8.78 10.01 7.60
C GLU A 105 -7.66 10.59 6.72
N TYR A 106 -7.94 10.68 5.42
CA TYR A 106 -7.00 11.14 4.41
C TYR A 106 -7.67 12.18 3.51
N GLU A 107 -6.86 13.04 2.90
CA GLU A 107 -7.29 14.04 1.91
C GLU A 107 -6.47 13.91 0.64
N LYS A 108 -7.16 13.88 -0.51
CA LYS A 108 -6.50 13.95 -1.81
C LYS A 108 -5.99 15.38 -2.06
N ILE A 109 -4.73 15.53 -2.45
CA ILE A 109 -4.12 16.82 -2.78
C ILE A 109 -4.13 17.05 -4.29
#